data_AF-A0A923Q3N0-F1
#
_entry.id   AF-A0A923Q3N0-F1
#
_cell.length_a   1.000
_cell.length_b   1.000
_cell.length_c   1.000
_cell.angle_alpha   90.00
_cell.angle_beta   90.00
_cell.angle_gamma   90.00
#
_symmetry.space_group_name_H-M   'P 1'
#
loop_
_entity.id
_entity.type
_entity.pdbx_description
1 polymer ?
#
loop_
_entity_poly.entity_id
_entity_poly.type
_entity_poly.pdbx_seq_one_letter_code
_entity_poly.pdbx_strand_id
1 'polypeptide(L)'
;MDDLDEELDEDLDSDEAEDEFADEALSAESLEGTLGLNALNTLSEEEDDLNLDEIDNILVLTEDKYPRFTLAKNKARFLRMVSWYRAKEEWIEVAPLSGVTKLFKQQTKELEGIRSSKLDYEMELETGTLTPSQRSYRRDELKMCRVHEKMAVHLISKLQVKIKSGRR
;
A
#
# COMPACT_ATOMS: atom_id res chain seq x y z
N MET A 1 -35.40 -37.28 -10.61
CA MET A 1 -34.76 -35.96 -10.45
C MET A 1 -35.90 -35.04 -10.11
N ASP A 2 -36.57 -35.24 -8.97
CA ASP A 2 -36.03 -35.36 -7.59
C ASP A 2 -35.15 -34.14 -7.34
N ASP A 3 -35.43 -33.21 -6.44
CA ASP A 3 -36.43 -33.01 -5.39
C ASP A 3 -36.42 -31.49 -5.15
N LEU A 4 -37.48 -30.89 -4.59
CA LEU A 4 -37.42 -29.67 -3.77
C LEU A 4 -38.85 -29.28 -3.36
N ASP A 5 -39.42 -30.01 -2.39
CA ASP A 5 -40.54 -29.53 -1.58
C ASP A 5 -40.05 -29.36 -0.13
N GLU A 6 -39.78 -28.09 0.19
CA GLU A 6 -40.24 -27.39 1.41
C GLU A 6 -40.44 -28.22 2.69
N GLU A 7 -39.43 -28.25 3.57
CA GLU A 7 -39.65 -28.49 5.01
C GLU A 7 -39.70 -27.15 5.76
N LEU A 8 -40.91 -26.85 6.20
CA LEU A 8 -41.31 -25.86 7.20
C LEU A 8 -40.97 -26.34 8.62
N ASP A 9 -40.97 -25.35 9.53
CA ASP A 9 -41.12 -25.41 10.99
C ASP A 9 -39.86 -25.52 11.86
N GLU A 10 -39.51 -24.40 12.52
CA GLU A 10 -39.41 -24.39 13.99
C GLU A 10 -39.46 -22.95 14.54
N ASP A 11 -40.68 -22.48 14.83
CA ASP A 11 -40.92 -21.45 15.85
C ASP A 11 -41.16 -22.18 17.18
N LEU A 12 -40.28 -21.96 18.16
CA LEU A 12 -40.50 -22.33 19.56
C LEU A 12 -40.17 -21.14 20.47
N ASP A 13 -41.17 -20.27 20.63
CA ASP A 13 -41.31 -19.39 21.79
C ASP A 13 -41.97 -20.18 22.94
N SER A 14 -41.31 -20.18 24.11
CA SER A 14 -41.90 -20.33 25.46
C SER A 14 -40.75 -20.24 26.46
N ASP A 15 -40.82 -19.67 27.65
CA ASP A 15 -41.67 -18.73 28.37
C ASP A 15 -40.95 -18.60 29.73
N GLU A 16 -40.86 -17.38 30.27
CA GLU A 16 -40.96 -17.03 31.72
C GLU A 16 -39.93 -17.66 32.73
N ALA A 17 -39.37 -17.01 33.74
CA ALA A 17 -39.69 -15.79 34.48
C ALA A 17 -38.44 -15.27 35.27
N GLU A 18 -38.37 -13.94 35.38
CA GLU A 18 -38.09 -13.09 36.56
C GLU A 18 -37.21 -13.63 37.71
N ASP A 19 -36.14 -12.90 38.10
CA ASP A 19 -36.23 -12.06 39.33
C ASP A 19 -35.05 -11.08 39.54
N GLU A 20 -35.45 -9.89 39.97
CA GLU A 20 -34.85 -8.91 40.89
C GLU A 20 -33.57 -8.08 40.64
N PHE A 21 -33.79 -6.77 40.83
CA PHE A 21 -32.96 -5.57 40.77
C PHE A 21 -32.18 -5.33 42.09
N ALA A 22 -30.91 -4.90 41.99
CA ALA A 22 -30.21 -4.00 42.93
C ALA A 22 -28.86 -3.61 42.29
N ASP A 23 -28.77 -2.49 41.57
CA ASP A 23 -28.43 -1.14 42.04
C ASP A 23 -26.95 -0.93 42.46
N GLU A 24 -26.43 0.21 42.01
CA GLU A 24 -25.28 0.94 42.55
C GLU A 24 -23.84 0.41 42.32
N ALA A 25 -23.18 0.92 41.26
CA ALA A 25 -21.83 1.52 41.35
C ALA A 25 -21.34 2.05 39.98
N LEU A 26 -21.82 3.23 39.59
CA LEU A 26 -21.09 4.09 38.66
C LEU A 26 -19.91 4.74 39.40
N SER A 27 -18.78 4.03 39.50
CA SER A 27 -17.51 4.66 39.87
C SER A 27 -16.86 5.23 38.61
N ALA A 28 -17.07 6.52 38.40
CA ALA A 28 -16.23 7.34 37.55
C ALA A 28 -14.79 7.27 38.07
N GLU A 29 -13.94 6.45 37.45
CA GLU A 29 -12.50 6.52 37.63
C GLU A 29 -11.78 6.73 36.29
N SER A 30 -11.21 7.93 36.23
CA SER A 30 -9.93 8.26 35.62
C SER A 30 -9.86 8.35 34.09
N LEU A 31 -10.34 9.50 33.63
CA LEU A 31 -9.90 10.24 32.45
C LEU A 31 -8.44 10.69 32.63
N GLU A 32 -7.49 9.76 32.69
CA GLU A 32 -6.05 10.07 32.80
C GLU A 32 -5.21 8.99 32.11
N GLY A 33 -5.13 9.06 30.77
CA GLY A 33 -4.30 8.13 30.00
C GLY A 33 -4.11 8.47 28.53
N THR A 34 -4.88 9.42 27.98
CA THR A 34 -4.88 9.72 26.54
C THR A 34 -3.82 10.73 26.09
N LEU A 35 -3.13 11.41 27.02
CA LEU A 35 -2.13 12.43 26.68
C LEU A 35 -0.70 11.88 26.51
N GLY A 36 -0.40 10.70 27.07
CA GLY A 36 0.95 10.11 27.01
C GLY A 36 1.27 9.31 25.75
N LEU A 37 0.26 8.75 25.08
CA LEU A 37 0.44 7.97 23.85
C LEU A 37 0.65 8.85 22.61
N ASN A 38 0.10 10.06 22.60
CA ASN A 38 0.28 10.99 21.49
C ASN A 38 1.68 11.63 21.48
N ALA A 39 2.30 11.85 22.65
CA ALA A 39 3.65 12.42 22.74
C ALA A 39 4.75 11.44 22.29
N LEU A 40 4.53 10.12 22.38
CA LEU A 40 5.45 9.11 21.84
C LEU A 40 5.30 8.98 20.31
N ASN A 41 4.17 9.39 19.74
CA ASN A 41 3.92 9.32 18.31
C ASN A 41 4.71 10.41 17.53
N THR A 42 4.91 11.58 18.13
CA THR A 42 5.64 12.72 17.52
C THR A 42 7.15 12.48 17.39
N LEU A 43 7.74 11.57 18.18
CA LEU A 43 9.18 11.28 18.13
C LEU A 43 9.57 10.25 17.04
N SER A 44 8.61 9.72 16.29
CA SER A 44 8.83 8.72 15.22
C SER A 44 8.64 9.27 13.81
N GLU A 45 8.28 10.55 13.67
CA GLU A 45 7.95 11.18 12.39
C GLU A 45 9.18 11.80 11.69
N GLU A 46 10.33 11.87 12.36
CA GLU A 46 11.56 12.52 11.86
C GLU A 46 12.45 11.61 10.98
N GLU A 47 12.12 10.33 10.77
CA GLU A 47 12.98 9.40 10.00
C GLU A 47 12.74 9.36 8.48
N ASP A 48 11.92 10.25 7.91
CA ASP A 48 11.60 10.32 6.47
C ASP A 48 12.22 11.54 5.76
N ASP A 49 13.54 11.70 5.90
CA ASP A 49 14.33 12.81 5.33
C ASP A 49 14.47 12.80 3.78
N LEU A 50 13.88 11.81 3.10
CA LEU A 50 13.91 11.74 1.63
C LEU A 50 12.56 12.14 1.05
N ASN A 51 12.46 13.40 0.60
CA ASN A 51 11.32 13.86 -0.17
C ASN A 51 11.29 13.19 -1.55
N LEU A 52 10.51 12.11 -1.65
CA LEU A 52 10.36 11.34 -2.89
C LEU A 52 9.82 12.18 -4.05
N ASP A 53 9.07 13.25 -3.77
CA ASP A 53 8.45 14.06 -4.80
C ASP A 53 9.47 14.89 -5.60
N GLU A 54 10.56 15.31 -4.96
CA GLU A 54 11.67 16.06 -5.56
C GLU A 54 12.61 15.19 -6.42
N ILE A 55 12.53 13.86 -6.28
CA ILE A 55 13.38 12.94 -7.05
C ILE A 55 12.75 12.70 -8.42
N ASP A 56 13.40 13.20 -9.48
CA ASP A 56 12.97 13.00 -10.87
C ASP A 56 13.13 11.55 -11.33
N ASN A 57 14.29 10.92 -11.06
CA ASN A 57 14.56 9.55 -11.47
C ASN A 57 15.32 8.77 -10.39
N ILE A 58 14.60 7.85 -9.73
CA ILE A 58 15.10 6.98 -8.67
C ILE A 58 16.20 6.04 -9.18
N LEU A 59 16.18 5.68 -10.47
CA LEU A 59 17.14 4.73 -11.06
C LEU A 59 18.57 5.29 -11.13
N VAL A 60 18.73 6.61 -11.06
CA VAL A 60 20.03 7.32 -11.12
C VAL A 60 20.63 7.52 -9.73
N LEU A 61 19.87 7.29 -8.66
CA LEU A 61 20.35 7.45 -7.31
C LEU A 61 21.43 6.41 -6.96
N THR A 62 22.37 6.85 -6.14
CA THR A 62 23.33 6.00 -5.45
C THR A 62 22.63 5.31 -4.26
N GLU A 63 23.13 4.15 -3.84
CA GLU A 63 22.42 3.31 -2.85
C GLU A 63 22.25 3.98 -1.48
N ASP A 64 23.15 4.89 -1.11
CA ASP A 64 23.09 5.72 0.10
C ASP A 64 21.90 6.69 0.09
N LYS A 65 21.38 7.04 -1.09
CA LYS A 65 20.24 7.95 -1.29
C LYS A 65 18.92 7.22 -1.50
N TYR A 66 18.92 5.89 -1.38
CA TYR A 66 17.68 5.13 -1.51
C TYR A 66 16.75 5.35 -0.30
N PRO A 67 15.43 5.26 -0.51
CA PRO A 67 14.47 5.30 0.57
C PRO A 67 14.80 4.24 1.63
N ARG A 68 14.73 4.66 2.89
CA ARG A 68 14.88 3.77 4.04
C ARG A 68 13.56 3.06 4.29
N PHE A 69 13.64 1.76 4.59
CA PHE A 69 12.48 0.94 4.95
C PHE A 69 12.70 0.38 6.35
N THR A 70 11.61 0.34 7.11
CA THR A 70 11.58 -0.24 8.45
C THR A 70 11.93 -1.73 8.39
N LEU A 71 11.40 -2.45 7.40
CA LEU A 71 11.63 -3.88 7.23
C LEU A 71 12.69 -4.20 6.17
N ALA A 72 13.63 -5.07 6.52
CA ALA A 72 14.63 -5.60 5.58
C ALA A 72 14.00 -6.30 4.36
N LYS A 73 12.82 -6.95 4.55
CA LYS A 73 12.05 -7.54 3.46
C LYS A 73 11.57 -6.49 2.44
N ASN A 74 11.15 -5.32 2.92
CA ASN A 74 10.70 -4.22 2.07
C ASN A 74 11.88 -3.59 1.33
N LYS A 75 13.01 -3.40 2.01
CA LYS A 75 14.27 -3.01 1.36
C LYS A 75 14.67 -3.98 0.24
N ALA A 76 14.60 -5.29 0.49
CA ALA A 76 14.90 -6.29 -0.54
C ALA A 76 13.92 -6.25 -1.72
N ARG A 77 12.62 -6.05 -1.47
CA ARG A 77 11.61 -5.85 -2.52
C ARG A 77 11.91 -4.61 -3.36
N PHE A 78 12.26 -3.50 -2.71
CA PHE A 78 12.68 -2.27 -3.38
C PHE A 78 13.89 -2.49 -4.29
N LEU A 79 14.95 -3.13 -3.80
CA LEU A 79 16.15 -3.38 -4.60
C LEU A 79 15.89 -4.28 -5.81
N ARG A 80 15.04 -5.30 -5.66
CA ARG A 80 14.59 -6.13 -6.80
C ARG A 80 13.82 -5.30 -7.82
N MET A 81 12.96 -4.41 -7.36
CA MET A 81 12.19 -3.51 -8.21
C MET A 81 13.14 -2.60 -9.01
N VAL A 82 14.09 -1.93 -8.36
CA VAL A 82 15.10 -1.08 -9.01
C VAL A 82 15.90 -1.87 -10.05
N SER A 83 16.39 -3.07 -9.69
CA SER A 83 17.14 -3.93 -10.60
C SER A 83 16.32 -4.30 -11.85
N TRP A 84 15.04 -4.63 -11.67
CA TRP A 84 14.16 -4.94 -12.80
C TRP A 84 13.98 -3.74 -13.73
N TYR A 85 13.72 -2.55 -13.18
CA TYR A 85 13.53 -1.34 -13.99
C TYR A 85 14.81 -0.97 -14.75
N ARG A 86 15.99 -1.02 -14.13
CA ARG A 86 17.28 -0.81 -14.82
C ARG A 86 17.48 -1.78 -15.99
N ALA A 87 17.25 -3.08 -15.76
CA ALA A 87 17.35 -4.08 -16.81
C ALA A 87 16.35 -3.83 -17.95
N LYS A 88 15.16 -3.30 -17.66
CA LYS A 88 14.18 -2.90 -18.68
C LYS A 88 14.63 -1.67 -19.47
N GLU A 89 15.27 -0.69 -18.86
CA GLU A 89 15.80 0.46 -19.59
C GLU A 89 16.85 0.03 -20.63
N GLU A 90 17.79 -0.82 -20.23
CA GLU A 90 18.82 -1.34 -21.13
C GLU A 90 18.20 -2.19 -22.26
N TRP A 91 17.22 -3.02 -21.92
CA TRP A 91 16.52 -3.85 -22.90
C TRP A 91 15.76 -3.02 -23.93
N ILE A 92 15.15 -1.89 -23.52
CA ILE A 92 14.39 -1.02 -24.43
C ILE A 92 15.25 -0.57 -25.61
N GLU A 93 16.54 -0.31 -25.42
CA GLU A 93 17.43 0.16 -26.49
C GLU A 93 17.52 -0.84 -27.65
N VAL A 94 17.58 -2.14 -27.34
CA VAL A 94 17.79 -3.23 -28.33
C VAL A 94 16.52 -4.00 -28.68
N ALA A 95 15.44 -3.82 -27.93
CA ALA A 95 14.20 -4.58 -28.11
C ALA A 95 13.49 -4.28 -29.44
N PRO A 96 12.88 -5.29 -30.10
CA PRO A 96 12.04 -5.05 -31.27
C PRO A 96 10.77 -4.30 -30.89
N LEU A 97 10.24 -3.49 -31.81
CA LEU A 97 9.03 -2.67 -31.59
C LEU A 97 7.82 -3.47 -31.09
N SER A 98 7.66 -4.72 -31.54
CA SER A 98 6.58 -5.61 -31.08
C SER A 98 6.71 -5.93 -29.58
N GLY A 99 7.92 -6.19 -29.11
CA GLY A 99 8.22 -6.42 -27.70
C GLY A 99 7.97 -5.17 -26.86
N VAL A 100 8.45 -4.01 -27.33
CA VAL A 100 8.24 -2.71 -26.68
C VAL A 100 6.76 -2.38 -26.57
N THR A 101 5.99 -2.60 -27.63
CA THR A 101 4.53 -2.35 -27.66
C THR A 101 3.79 -3.26 -26.68
N LYS A 102 4.19 -4.54 -26.58
CA LYS A 102 3.62 -5.48 -25.61
C LYS A 102 3.91 -5.04 -24.18
N LEU A 103 5.15 -4.68 -23.88
CA LEU A 103 5.53 -4.22 -22.54
C LEU A 103 4.81 -2.91 -22.18
N PHE A 104 4.69 -1.97 -23.12
CA PHE A 104 3.96 -0.72 -22.91
C PHE A 104 2.51 -0.98 -22.44
N LYS A 105 1.76 -1.84 -23.13
CA LYS A 105 0.38 -2.18 -22.74
C LYS A 105 0.32 -2.81 -21.34
N GLN A 106 1.26 -3.70 -21.03
CA GLN A 106 1.35 -4.34 -19.72
C GLN A 106 1.62 -3.31 -18.62
N GLN A 107 2.64 -2.46 -18.80
CA GLN A 107 3.05 -1.46 -17.81
C GLN A 107 1.99 -0.39 -17.58
N THR A 108 1.26 0.03 -18.62
CA THR A 108 0.13 0.96 -18.47
C THR A 108 -0.96 0.37 -17.57
N LYS A 109 -1.28 -0.92 -17.73
CA LYS A 109 -2.25 -1.60 -16.85
C LYS A 109 -1.72 -1.77 -15.43
N GLU A 110 -0.45 -2.15 -15.28
CA GLU A 110 0.18 -2.29 -13.96
C GLU A 110 0.22 -0.94 -13.21
N LEU A 111 0.43 0.18 -13.91
CA LEU A 111 0.41 1.53 -13.32
C LEU A 111 -0.93 1.86 -12.65
N GLU A 112 -2.06 1.46 -13.24
CA GLU A 112 -3.38 1.64 -12.64
C GLU A 112 -3.50 0.87 -11.31
N GLY A 113 -3.00 -0.37 -11.28
CA GLY A 113 -2.95 -1.17 -10.06
C GLY A 113 -2.08 -0.53 -8.97
N ILE A 114 -0.90 -0.01 -9.34
CA ILE A 114 -0.01 0.69 -8.41
C ILE A 114 -0.71 1.91 -7.80
N ARG A 115 -1.41 2.70 -8.61
CA ARG A 115 -2.14 3.89 -8.16
C ARG A 115 -3.32 3.55 -7.24
N SER A 116 -4.04 2.46 -7.54
CA SER A 116 -5.10 1.97 -6.65
C SER A 116 -4.52 1.60 -5.28
N SER A 117 -3.48 0.77 -5.25
CA SER A 117 -2.85 0.36 -3.97
C SER A 117 -2.26 1.54 -3.21
N LYS A 118 -1.69 2.53 -3.92
CA LYS A 118 -1.22 3.77 -3.30
C LYS A 118 -2.35 4.51 -2.58
N LEU A 119 -3.47 4.71 -3.27
CA LEU A 119 -4.65 5.39 -2.70
C LEU A 119 -5.21 4.62 -1.49
N ASP A 120 -5.25 3.30 -1.57
CA ASP A 120 -5.70 2.45 -0.45
C ASP A 120 -4.82 2.67 0.79
N TYR A 121 -3.48 2.70 0.63
CA TYR A 121 -2.57 2.95 1.75
C TYR A 121 -2.65 4.38 2.29
N GLU A 122 -2.85 5.38 1.42
CA GLU A 122 -3.07 6.77 1.84
C GLU A 122 -4.34 6.87 2.71
N MET A 123 -5.44 6.30 2.24
CA MET A 123 -6.71 6.28 2.97
C MET A 123 -6.59 5.54 4.30
N GLU A 124 -5.96 4.37 4.35
CA GLU A 124 -5.76 3.63 5.60
C GLU A 124 -4.97 4.43 6.64
N LEU A 125 -3.93 5.15 6.22
CA LEU A 125 -3.12 6.00 7.10
C LEU A 125 -3.93 7.20 7.63
N GLU A 126 -4.77 7.79 6.78
CA GLU A 126 -5.66 8.91 7.11
C GLU A 126 -6.76 8.51 8.10
N THR A 127 -7.30 7.28 8.02
CA THR A 127 -8.38 6.82 8.90
C THR A 127 -8.01 6.82 10.39
N GLY A 128 -6.72 6.81 10.72
CA GLY A 128 -6.26 6.86 12.11
C GLY A 128 -6.47 5.57 12.92
N THR A 129 -7.08 4.53 12.33
CA THR A 129 -7.47 3.29 13.03
C THR A 129 -6.31 2.31 13.28
N LEU A 130 -5.16 2.53 12.63
CA LEU A 130 -4.00 1.64 12.69
C LEU A 130 -3.21 1.78 14.00
N THR A 131 -2.77 0.64 14.54
CA THR A 131 -1.79 0.62 15.63
C THR A 131 -0.46 1.21 15.18
N PRO A 132 0.43 1.66 16.09
CA PRO A 132 1.73 2.24 15.71
C PRO A 132 2.58 1.33 14.81
N SER A 133 2.62 0.02 15.10
CA SER A 133 3.37 -0.94 14.29
C SER A 133 2.74 -1.15 12.90
N GLN A 134 1.41 -1.22 12.83
CA GLN A 134 0.69 -1.29 11.55
C GLN A 134 0.90 -0.02 10.73
N ARG A 135 0.85 1.14 11.36
CA ARG A 135 1.08 2.44 10.73
C ARG A 135 2.48 2.52 10.12
N SER A 136 3.51 2.12 10.86
CA SER A 136 4.88 2.05 10.35
C SER A 136 4.99 1.14 9.12
N TYR A 137 4.33 -0.01 9.15
CA TYR A 137 4.30 -0.91 7.99
C TYR A 137 3.56 -0.31 6.79
N ARG A 138 2.40 0.33 7.00
CA ARG A 138 1.65 0.99 5.93
C ARG A 138 2.40 2.18 5.33
N ARG A 139 3.18 2.92 6.13
CA ARG A 139 4.08 3.96 5.61
C ARG A 139 5.15 3.39 4.68
N ASP A 140 5.77 2.27 5.05
CA ASP A 140 6.73 1.56 4.18
C ASP A 140 6.06 1.10 2.86
N GLU A 141 4.84 0.58 2.92
CA GLU A 141 4.09 0.14 1.72
C GLU A 141 3.68 1.32 0.83
N LEU A 142 3.25 2.43 1.43
CA LEU A 142 2.95 3.66 0.69
C LEU A 142 4.22 4.20 0.00
N LYS A 143 5.34 4.23 0.73
CA LYS A 143 6.65 4.61 0.20
C LYS A 143 7.05 3.72 -0.98
N MET A 144 6.85 2.40 -0.86
CA MET A 144 7.04 1.45 -1.97
C MET A 144 6.18 1.80 -3.19
N CYS A 145 4.89 2.07 -3.00
CA CYS A 145 3.98 2.43 -4.09
C CYS A 145 4.39 3.74 -4.78
N ARG A 146 4.79 4.77 -4.03
CA ARG A 146 5.27 6.05 -4.59
C ARG A 146 6.49 5.88 -5.48
N VAL A 147 7.48 5.12 -5.00
CA VAL A 147 8.68 4.80 -5.77
C VAL A 147 8.34 3.97 -7.01
N HIS A 148 7.46 2.97 -6.85
CA HIS A 148 7.05 2.12 -7.95
C HIS A 148 6.33 2.91 -9.05
N GLU A 149 5.40 3.79 -8.66
CA GLU A 149 4.68 4.67 -9.58
C GLU A 149 5.65 5.53 -10.39
N LYS A 150 6.62 6.18 -9.73
CA LYS A 150 7.62 7.03 -10.41
C LYS A 150 8.44 6.25 -11.45
N MET A 151 8.92 5.06 -11.09
CA MET A 151 9.68 4.22 -12.02
C MET A 151 8.83 3.69 -13.17
N ALA A 152 7.57 3.31 -12.90
CA ALA A 152 6.62 2.86 -13.92
C ALA A 152 6.33 3.98 -14.93
N VAL A 153 6.04 5.20 -14.46
CA VAL A 153 5.83 6.38 -15.32
C VAL A 153 7.05 6.69 -16.18
N HIS A 154 8.25 6.63 -15.59
CA HIS A 154 9.50 6.81 -16.32
C HIS A 154 9.67 5.76 -17.44
N LEU A 155 9.46 4.49 -17.11
CA LEU A 155 9.56 3.38 -18.06
C LEU A 155 8.55 3.53 -19.21
N ILE A 156 7.30 3.83 -18.89
CA ILE A 156 6.23 4.05 -19.87
C ILE A 156 6.61 5.20 -20.82
N SER A 157 7.18 6.28 -20.29
CA SER A 157 7.63 7.42 -21.09
C SER A 157 8.71 7.00 -22.10
N LYS A 158 9.71 6.22 -21.68
CA LYS A 158 10.74 5.67 -22.57
C LYS A 158 10.17 4.73 -23.64
N LEU A 159 9.28 3.83 -23.25
CA LEU A 159 8.59 2.92 -24.17
C LEU A 159 7.81 3.71 -25.24
N GLN A 160 7.09 4.74 -24.81
CA GLN A 160 6.32 5.59 -25.71
C GLN A 160 7.20 6.34 -26.70
N VAL A 161 8.36 6.86 -26.28
CA VAL A 161 9.35 7.49 -27.16
C VAL A 161 9.84 6.50 -28.22
N LYS A 162 10.24 5.28 -27.82
CA LYS A 162 10.69 4.27 -28.78
C LYS A 162 9.60 3.90 -29.79
N ILE A 163 8.38 3.66 -29.33
CA ILE A 163 7.22 3.35 -30.20
C ILE A 163 6.98 4.49 -31.20
N LYS A 164 6.97 5.75 -30.74
CA LYS A 164 6.76 6.92 -31.60
C LYS A 164 7.89 7.12 -32.61
N SER A 165 9.14 6.85 -32.21
CA SER A 165 10.31 7.00 -33.09
C SER A 165 10.37 5.96 -34.22
N GLY A 166 9.67 4.83 -34.07
CA GLY A 166 9.73 3.72 -35.02
C GLY A 166 11.12 3.09 -35.18
N ARG A 167 12.08 3.43 -34.30
CA ARG A 167 13.45 2.92 -34.34
C ARG A 167 13.44 1.42 -34.04
N ARG A 168 13.87 0.63 -35.03
CA ARG A 168 14.02 -0.83 -34.92
C ARG A 168 15.31 -1.18 -34.20
#